data_AF-A0A936HKY3-F1
#
_entry.id   AF-A0A936HKY3-F1
#
_cell.length_a   1.000
_cell.length_b   1.000
_cell.length_c   1.000
_cell.angle_alpha   90.00
_cell.angle_beta   90.00
_cell.angle_gamma   90.00
#
_symmetry.space_group_name_H-M   'P 1'
#
loop_
_entity.id
_entity.type
_entity.pdbx_description
1 polymer ?
#
loop_
_entity_poly.entity_id
_entity_poly.type
_entity_poly.pdbx_seq_one_letter_code
_entity_poly.pdbx_strand_id
1 'polypeptide(L)'
;MGRDQEASAGTSTQRGLAPPRWLIVGIVLLTIVRLITAATAGFSEDDAYYRLWGLAPAWGYYDHAPMVGWWAWLGMAFAGDTVLGVRLLAPLATGFGSLVMWRMAALLFDDRTATRSVLAFNAMSLVAIGSVVQTPDVPALLFTGLALWALTEWLRGGGAHWWFVVGAMAGLGLLSKYSVLFLGAGICLWLLATARTGCTGDVAAMGRRIAGAGAVPACGRLECDPRLGVVCQAVRAAGSRARGDVTLSR
;
A
#
# COMPACT_ATOMS: atom_id res chain seq x y z
N MET A 1 -23.25 3.03 -46.61
CA MET A 1 -24.49 3.34 -45.88
C MET A 1 -24.76 2.21 -44.90
N GLY A 2 -24.38 2.23 -43.63
CA GLY A 2 -23.49 3.09 -42.84
C GLY A 2 -22.79 2.18 -41.81
N ARG A 3 -21.47 2.35 -41.64
CA ARG A 3 -20.61 1.62 -40.69
C ARG A 3 -20.10 2.64 -39.68
N ASP A 4 -21.00 3.23 -38.89
CA ASP A 4 -20.64 4.35 -38.01
C ASP A 4 -21.21 4.21 -36.57
N GLN A 5 -21.31 2.99 -36.03
CA GLN A 5 -21.76 2.76 -34.64
C GLN A 5 -20.69 2.29 -33.64
N GLU A 6 -19.41 2.17 -34.01
CA GLU A 6 -18.37 1.66 -33.09
C GLU A 6 -17.52 2.73 -32.36
N ALA A 7 -17.84 4.02 -32.48
CA ALA A 7 -17.01 5.10 -31.92
C ALA A 7 -17.64 5.84 -30.72
N SER A 8 -18.04 5.14 -29.66
CA SER A 8 -18.37 5.81 -28.38
C SER A 8 -18.13 4.99 -27.10
N ALA A 9 -17.17 4.05 -27.11
CA ALA A 9 -16.74 3.34 -25.89
C ALA A 9 -15.32 3.80 -25.50
N GLY A 10 -15.19 4.91 -24.76
CA GLY A 10 -13.85 5.38 -24.38
C GLY A 10 -13.77 6.68 -23.61
N THR A 11 -14.72 6.99 -22.74
CA THR A 11 -14.50 8.04 -21.75
C THR A 11 -15.05 7.53 -20.42
N SER A 12 -14.30 6.61 -19.81
CA SER A 12 -14.44 6.35 -18.38
C SER A 12 -14.03 7.62 -17.64
N THR A 13 -15.01 8.51 -17.51
CA THR A 13 -15.01 9.64 -16.61
C THR A 13 -14.39 9.17 -15.31
N GLN A 14 -13.26 9.76 -14.95
CA GLN A 14 -12.64 9.64 -13.64
C GLN A 14 -13.68 10.10 -12.62
N ARG A 15 -14.57 9.21 -12.20
CA ARG A 15 -15.48 9.47 -11.08
C ARG A 15 -14.59 9.88 -9.93
N GLY A 16 -14.89 10.98 -9.26
CA GLY A 16 -14.15 11.36 -8.06
C GLY A 16 -14.27 10.23 -7.03
N LEU A 17 -13.26 9.37 -6.93
CA LEU A 17 -13.21 8.29 -5.95
C LEU A 17 -13.06 8.96 -4.58
N ALA A 18 -14.17 9.08 -3.85
CA ALA A 18 -14.20 9.62 -2.51
C ALA A 18 -14.74 8.56 -1.54
N PRO A 19 -14.11 8.38 -0.37
CA PRO A 19 -14.63 7.48 0.63
C PRO A 19 -16.03 7.92 1.06
N PRO A 20 -16.93 6.98 1.39
CA PRO A 20 -18.26 7.34 1.83
C PRO A 20 -18.16 8.15 3.13
N ARG A 21 -18.97 9.20 3.28
CA ARG A 21 -18.87 10.18 4.39
C ARG A 21 -18.87 9.52 5.76
N TRP A 22 -19.69 8.48 5.95
CA TRP A 22 -19.76 7.74 7.21
C TRP A 22 -18.44 7.06 7.58
N LEU A 23 -17.66 6.59 6.59
CA LEU A 23 -16.36 5.99 6.81
C LEU A 23 -15.35 7.04 7.26
N ILE A 24 -15.35 8.23 6.63
CA ILE A 24 -14.50 9.35 7.04
C ILE A 24 -14.82 9.75 8.48
N VAL A 25 -16.10 9.92 8.81
CA VAL A 25 -16.54 10.22 10.18
C VAL A 25 -16.09 9.12 11.14
N GLY A 26 -16.23 7.85 10.77
CA GLY A 26 -15.76 6.72 11.58
C GLY A 26 -14.24 6.74 11.83
N ILE A 27 -13.44 7.02 10.80
CA ILE A 27 -11.98 7.17 10.94
C ILE A 27 -11.63 8.34 11.86
N VAL A 28 -12.28 9.49 11.68
CA VAL A 28 -12.04 10.68 12.51
C VAL A 28 -12.40 10.39 13.98
N LEU A 29 -13.56 9.81 14.24
CA LEU A 29 -13.97 9.44 15.59
C LEU A 29 -13.01 8.43 16.22
N LEU A 30 -12.57 7.42 15.47
CA LEU A 30 -11.61 6.43 15.96
C LEU A 30 -10.23 7.07 16.23
N THR A 31 -9.77 7.99 15.38
CA THR A 31 -8.54 8.75 15.62
C THR A 31 -8.66 9.63 16.87
N ILE A 32 -9.81 10.26 17.12
CA ILE A 32 -10.05 11.00 18.37
C ILE A 32 -9.98 10.07 19.58
N VAL A 33 -10.61 8.89 19.52
CA VAL A 33 -10.52 7.89 20.59
C VAL A 33 -9.05 7.49 20.82
N ARG A 34 -8.29 7.21 19.76
CA ARG A 34 -6.85 6.89 19.86
C ARG A 34 -6.04 8.03 20.49
N LEU A 35 -6.33 9.28 20.15
CA LEU A 35 -5.67 10.46 20.74
C LEU A 35 -5.98 10.61 22.23
N ILE A 36 -7.24 10.40 22.63
CA ILE A 36 -7.65 10.42 24.04
C ILE A 36 -6.91 9.31 24.78
N THR A 37 -6.92 8.08 24.25
CA THR A 37 -6.20 6.94 24.86
C THR A 37 -4.70 7.22 24.94
N ALA A 38 -4.09 7.81 23.91
CA ALA A 38 -2.67 8.16 23.89
C ALA A 38 -2.31 9.22 24.95
N ALA A 39 -3.24 10.13 25.26
CA ALA A 39 -3.06 11.15 26.30
C ALA A 39 -3.28 10.60 27.72
N THR A 40 -4.21 9.67 27.90
CA THR A 40 -4.59 9.15 29.23
C THR A 40 -3.79 7.93 29.66
N ALA A 41 -3.27 7.15 28.70
CA ALA A 41 -2.36 6.06 29.01
C ALA A 41 -1.02 6.63 29.46
N GLY A 42 -0.49 6.19 30.60
CA GLY A 42 0.82 6.63 31.08
C GLY A 42 1.96 6.34 30.09
N PHE A 43 3.15 6.89 30.36
CA PHE A 43 4.36 6.56 29.59
C PHE A 43 4.61 5.05 29.60
N SER A 44 4.82 4.46 28.42
CA SER A 44 5.47 3.16 28.32
C SER A 44 7.00 3.34 28.38
N GLU A 45 7.72 2.24 28.55
CA GLU A 45 9.18 2.22 28.47
C GLU A 45 9.67 2.72 27.10
N ASP A 46 9.04 2.26 26.02
CA ASP A 46 9.34 2.67 24.65
C ASP A 46 9.13 4.17 24.43
N ASP A 47 8.02 4.73 24.95
CA ASP A 47 7.74 6.16 24.79
C ASP A 47 8.77 7.02 25.53
N ALA A 48 9.20 6.60 26.72
CA ALA A 48 10.23 7.30 27.48
C ALA A 48 11.59 7.25 26.75
N TYR A 49 11.91 6.11 26.14
CA TYR A 49 13.12 5.92 25.35
C TYR A 49 13.11 6.80 24.08
N TYR A 50 12.04 6.76 23.29
CA TYR A 50 11.93 7.58 22.07
C TYR A 50 11.72 9.07 22.33
N ARG A 51 11.19 9.43 23.50
CA ARG A 51 11.19 10.82 23.97
C ARG A 51 12.60 11.37 24.11
N LEU A 52 13.54 10.60 24.67
CA LEU A 52 14.94 11.05 24.81
C LEU A 52 15.55 11.41 23.46
N TRP A 53 15.24 10.64 22.42
CA TRP A 53 15.64 10.93 21.05
C TRP A 53 14.94 12.14 20.45
N GLY A 54 13.68 12.38 20.83
CA GLY A 54 12.96 13.59 20.47
C GLY A 54 13.55 14.86 21.10
N LEU A 55 14.21 14.76 22.26
CA LEU A 55 14.89 15.90 22.90
C LEU A 55 16.20 16.27 22.19
N ALA A 56 16.87 15.30 21.56
CA ALA A 56 18.09 15.52 20.79
C ALA A 56 18.05 14.76 19.44
N PRO A 57 17.28 15.26 18.45
CA PRO A 57 17.12 14.59 17.17
C PRO A 57 18.45 14.38 16.43
N ALA A 58 18.80 13.13 16.16
CA ALA A 58 19.96 12.73 15.37
C ALA A 58 19.56 12.11 14.02
N TRP A 59 20.54 11.89 13.14
CA TRP A 59 20.34 11.20 11.85
C TRP A 59 20.35 9.67 11.93
N GLY A 60 20.61 9.13 13.13
CA GLY A 60 20.55 7.71 13.42
C GLY A 60 20.89 7.47 14.89
N TYR A 61 20.29 6.42 15.45
CA TYR A 61 20.56 5.97 16.81
C TYR A 61 21.24 4.61 16.77
N TYR A 62 21.80 4.18 17.90
CA TYR A 62 22.59 2.96 17.98
C TYR A 62 21.84 1.72 17.46
N ASP A 63 20.54 1.64 17.73
CA ASP A 63 19.68 0.49 17.46
C ASP A 63 18.57 0.78 16.43
N HIS A 64 18.29 2.05 16.10
CA HIS A 64 17.18 2.41 15.20
C HIS A 64 17.49 3.57 14.25
N ALA A 65 16.71 3.61 13.18
CA ALA A 65 16.68 4.72 12.23
C ALA A 65 15.99 5.97 12.84
N PRO A 66 16.26 7.19 12.33
CA PRO A 66 15.98 8.41 13.07
C PRO A 66 14.51 8.83 13.11
N MET A 67 13.65 8.28 12.24
CA MET A 67 12.29 8.81 12.05
C MET A 67 11.46 8.83 13.33
N VAL A 68 11.57 7.80 14.18
CA VAL A 68 10.79 7.75 15.42
C VAL A 68 11.15 8.89 16.38
N GLY A 69 12.44 9.24 16.47
CA GLY A 69 12.90 10.40 17.25
C GLY A 69 12.44 11.72 16.64
N TRP A 70 12.48 11.86 15.31
CA TRP A 70 11.96 13.05 14.63
C TRP A 70 10.45 13.22 14.81
N TRP A 71 9.72 12.11 14.83
CA TRP A 71 8.28 12.10 15.08
C TRP A 71 7.95 12.50 16.51
N ALA A 72 8.69 11.97 17.48
CA ALA A 72 8.56 12.39 18.88
C ALA A 72 8.88 13.88 19.04
N TRP A 73 9.96 14.36 18.44
CA TRP A 73 10.33 15.78 18.44
C TRP A 73 9.22 16.66 17.85
N LEU A 74 8.73 16.32 16.67
CA LEU A 74 7.69 17.10 15.99
C LEU A 74 6.37 17.08 16.77
N GLY A 75 6.00 15.93 17.34
CA GLY A 75 4.82 15.83 18.19
C GLY A 75 4.93 16.67 19.46
N MET A 76 6.09 16.64 20.13
CA MET A 76 6.36 17.50 21.30
C MET A 76 6.41 18.99 20.95
N ALA A 77 6.85 19.34 19.74
CA ALA A 77 6.81 20.73 19.27
C ALA A 77 5.37 21.27 19.15
N PHE A 78 4.39 20.42 18.83
CA PHE A 78 2.98 20.82 18.69
C PHE A 78 2.15 20.71 19.98
N ALA A 79 2.35 19.67 20.79
CA ALA A 79 1.53 19.40 21.98
C ALA A 79 2.32 19.45 23.30
N GLY A 80 3.54 20.00 23.26
CA GLY A 80 4.44 20.10 24.40
C GLY A 80 5.10 18.77 24.76
N ASP A 81 6.01 18.84 25.72
CA ASP A 81 6.72 17.68 26.27
C ASP A 81 5.82 16.89 27.24
N THR A 82 4.84 16.20 26.64
CA THR A 82 3.82 15.39 27.32
C THR A 82 3.72 14.02 26.66
N VAL A 83 3.05 13.07 27.32
CA VAL A 83 2.79 11.74 26.73
C VAL A 83 2.08 11.85 25.38
N LEU A 84 1.08 12.74 25.31
CA LEU A 84 0.37 13.02 24.06
C LEU A 84 1.32 13.60 23.00
N GLY A 85 2.19 14.54 23.37
CA GLY A 85 3.18 15.11 22.45
C GLY A 85 4.06 14.04 21.82
N VAL A 86 4.63 13.14 22.62
CA VAL A 86 5.48 12.05 22.10
C VAL A 86 4.72 11.13 21.15
N ARG A 87 3.45 10.82 21.44
CA ARG A 87 2.62 9.89 20.65
C ARG A 87 1.81 10.54 19.54
N LEU A 88 1.73 11.87 19.46
CA LEU A 88 0.74 12.63 18.68
C LEU A 88 0.62 12.16 17.23
N LEU A 89 1.76 11.92 16.58
CA LEU A 89 1.79 11.58 15.17
C LEU A 89 1.32 10.15 14.87
N ALA A 90 1.40 9.21 15.81
CA ALA A 90 1.04 7.82 15.55
C ALA A 90 -0.47 7.61 15.29
N PRO A 91 -1.39 8.15 16.12
CA PRO A 91 -2.83 8.11 15.84
C PRO A 91 -3.21 8.82 14.53
N LEU A 92 -2.58 9.96 14.27
CA LEU A 92 -2.84 10.78 13.07
C LEU A 92 -2.37 10.04 11.81
N ALA A 93 -1.16 9.48 11.83
CA ALA A 93 -0.61 8.66 10.77
C ALA A 93 -1.47 7.44 10.47
N THR A 94 -2.00 6.77 11.50
CA THR A 94 -2.88 5.61 11.32
C THR A 94 -4.22 6.00 10.68
N GLY A 95 -4.79 7.14 11.10
CA GLY A 95 -6.02 7.69 10.51
C GLY A 95 -5.82 8.09 9.04
N PHE A 96 -4.75 8.83 8.76
CA PHE A 96 -4.39 9.21 7.39
C PHE A 96 -4.05 8.00 6.52
N GLY A 97 -3.27 7.04 7.04
CA GLY A 97 -2.95 5.79 6.36
C GLY A 97 -4.18 4.96 6.01
N SER A 98 -5.25 5.02 6.82
CA SER A 98 -6.53 4.39 6.48
C SER A 98 -7.17 4.99 5.22
N LEU A 99 -7.06 6.30 5.02
CA LEU A 99 -7.57 6.98 3.82
C LEU A 99 -6.72 6.63 2.58
N VAL A 100 -5.38 6.61 2.74
CA VAL A 100 -4.46 6.18 1.69
C VAL A 100 -4.75 4.75 1.27
N MET A 101 -4.97 3.85 2.23
CA MET A 101 -5.31 2.46 1.97
C MET A 101 -6.66 2.33 1.26
N TRP A 102 -7.66 3.13 1.66
CA TRP A 102 -8.95 3.17 0.97
C TRP A 102 -8.76 3.55 -0.50
N ARG A 103 -8.04 4.64 -0.78
CA ARG A 103 -7.79 5.13 -2.14
C ARG A 103 -7.05 4.10 -2.99
N MET A 104 -6.00 3.48 -2.43
CA MET A 104 -5.25 2.43 -3.11
C MET A 104 -6.14 1.23 -3.45
N ALA A 105 -6.92 0.74 -2.48
CA ALA A 105 -7.81 -0.40 -2.70
C ALA A 105 -8.94 -0.08 -3.68
N ALA A 106 -9.48 1.14 -3.67
CA ALA A 106 -10.53 1.54 -4.58
C ALA A 106 -10.01 1.74 -6.02
N LEU A 107 -8.74 2.11 -6.17
CA LEU A 107 -8.06 2.12 -7.47
C LEU A 107 -7.81 0.73 -8.04
N LEU A 108 -7.42 -0.23 -7.19
CA LEU A 108 -7.08 -1.59 -7.62
C LEU A 108 -8.31 -2.46 -7.85
N PHE A 109 -9.35 -2.27 -7.04
CA PHE A 109 -10.53 -3.12 -6.97
C PHE A 109 -11.81 -2.28 -7.10
N ASP A 110 -12.65 -2.25 -6.06
CA ASP A 110 -13.91 -1.51 -5.99
C ASP A 110 -14.09 -0.82 -4.63
N ASP A 111 -15.02 0.13 -4.55
CA ASP A 111 -15.30 0.92 -3.34
C ASP A 111 -15.73 0.05 -2.15
N ARG A 112 -16.39 -1.09 -2.41
CA ARG A 112 -16.83 -2.02 -1.38
C ARG A 112 -15.63 -2.77 -0.77
N THR A 113 -14.72 -3.28 -1.58
CA THR A 113 -13.49 -3.92 -1.09
C THR A 113 -12.63 -2.89 -0.37
N ALA A 114 -12.50 -1.67 -0.90
CA ALA A 114 -11.77 -0.59 -0.24
C ALA A 114 -12.31 -0.29 1.16
N THR A 115 -13.63 -0.15 1.29
CA THR A 115 -14.28 0.10 2.57
C THR A 115 -14.06 -1.07 3.54
N ARG A 116 -14.23 -2.32 3.08
CA ARG A 116 -13.99 -3.52 3.90
C ARG A 116 -12.54 -3.63 4.37
N SER A 117 -11.57 -3.31 3.51
CA SER A 117 -10.16 -3.30 3.87
C SER A 117 -9.88 -2.32 5.00
N VAL A 118 -10.44 -1.09 4.94
CA VAL A 118 -10.29 -0.08 6.00
C VAL A 118 -10.90 -0.54 7.32
N LEU A 119 -12.09 -1.13 7.27
CA LEU A 119 -12.73 -1.68 8.47
C LEU A 119 -11.89 -2.82 9.06
N ALA A 120 -11.41 -3.74 8.23
CA ALA A 120 -10.56 -4.86 8.67
C ALA A 120 -9.26 -4.36 9.29
N PHE A 121 -8.57 -3.41 8.64
CA PHE A 121 -7.34 -2.80 9.16
C PHE A 121 -7.54 -2.15 10.52
N ASN A 122 -8.60 -1.35 10.68
CA ASN A 122 -8.87 -0.69 11.96
C ASN A 122 -9.40 -1.63 13.04
N ALA A 123 -9.95 -2.79 12.67
CA ALA A 123 -10.37 -3.84 13.60
C ALA A 123 -9.20 -4.71 14.10
N MET A 124 -8.03 -4.65 13.48
CA MET A 124 -6.86 -5.39 13.94
C MET A 124 -6.38 -4.85 15.29
N SER A 125 -6.32 -5.72 16.31
CA SER A 125 -5.83 -5.35 17.64
C SER A 125 -4.41 -4.77 17.61
N LEU A 126 -3.56 -5.28 16.72
CA LEU A 126 -2.20 -4.77 16.53
C LEU A 126 -2.19 -3.32 16.05
N VAL A 127 -3.10 -2.95 15.14
CA VAL A 127 -3.24 -1.57 14.66
C VAL A 127 -3.81 -0.68 15.77
N ALA A 128 -4.76 -1.18 16.57
CA ALA A 128 -5.30 -0.44 17.69
C ALA A 128 -4.22 -0.09 18.72
N ILE A 129 -3.41 -1.06 19.16
CA ILE A 129 -2.32 -0.86 20.12
C ILE A 129 -1.19 -0.03 19.49
N GLY A 130 -0.74 -0.42 18.30
CA GLY A 130 0.36 0.25 17.59
C GLY A 130 0.05 1.69 17.22
N SER A 131 -1.23 2.07 17.10
CA SER A 131 -1.62 3.46 16.84
C SER A 131 -1.54 4.36 18.07
N VAL A 132 -1.40 3.80 19.28
CA VAL A 132 -1.40 4.54 20.55
C VAL A 132 0.01 4.61 21.15
N VAL A 133 0.86 3.61 20.92
CA VAL A 133 2.25 3.58 21.39
C VAL A 133 3.18 4.12 20.31
N GLN A 134 4.11 5.01 20.67
CA GLN A 134 5.10 5.50 19.71
C GLN A 134 6.12 4.40 19.45
N THR A 135 6.15 3.90 18.22
CA THR A 135 7.11 2.88 17.76
C THR A 135 7.58 3.23 16.35
N PRO A 136 8.77 2.77 15.93
CA PRO A 136 9.26 2.96 14.55
C PRO A 136 8.39 2.25 13.50
N ASP A 137 7.50 1.34 13.92
CA ASP A 137 6.62 0.61 13.01
C ASP A 137 5.54 1.50 12.39
N VAL A 138 4.98 2.45 13.14
CA VAL A 138 3.93 3.35 12.64
C VAL A 138 4.38 4.20 11.46
N PRO A 139 5.50 4.95 11.53
CA PRO A 139 6.02 5.68 10.38
C PRO A 139 6.40 4.73 9.24
N ALA A 140 7.00 3.57 9.53
CA ALA A 140 7.36 2.60 8.51
C ALA A 140 6.14 2.09 7.73
N LEU A 141 5.03 1.76 8.42
CA LEU A 141 3.77 1.35 7.79
C LEU A 141 3.16 2.48 6.95
N LEU A 142 3.15 3.71 7.47
CA LEU A 142 2.61 4.85 6.73
C LEU A 142 3.37 5.08 5.42
N PHE A 143 4.70 5.18 5.48
CA PHE A 143 5.52 5.44 4.30
C PHE A 143 5.50 4.27 3.31
N THR A 144 5.44 3.04 3.81
CA THR A 144 5.22 1.85 2.95
C THR A 144 3.87 1.93 2.23
N GLY A 145 2.79 2.28 2.94
CA GLY A 145 1.47 2.46 2.35
C GLY A 145 1.44 3.57 1.31
N LEU A 146 2.11 4.70 1.57
CA LEU A 146 2.25 5.80 0.61
C LEU A 146 3.05 5.41 -0.63
N ALA A 147 4.14 4.64 -0.48
CA ALA A 147 4.92 4.14 -1.60
C ALA A 147 4.09 3.19 -2.48
N LEU A 148 3.32 2.28 -1.88
CA LEU A 148 2.43 1.36 -2.61
C LEU A 148 1.26 2.09 -3.28
N TRP A 149 0.71 3.11 -2.62
CA TRP A 149 -0.31 3.97 -3.23
C TRP A 149 0.24 4.74 -4.42
N ALA A 150 1.42 5.36 -4.31
CA ALA A 150 2.08 6.05 -5.43
C ALA A 150 2.37 5.10 -6.61
N LEU A 151 2.81 3.87 -6.31
CA LEU A 151 3.00 2.82 -7.32
C LEU A 151 1.67 2.48 -8.00
N THR A 152 0.58 2.43 -7.24
CA THR A 152 -0.77 2.19 -7.76
C THR A 152 -1.24 3.31 -8.69
N GLU A 153 -1.03 4.58 -8.33
CA GLU A 153 -1.37 5.73 -9.17
C GLU A 153 -0.60 5.68 -10.51
N TRP A 154 0.69 5.33 -10.47
CA TRP A 154 1.47 5.08 -11.68
C TRP A 154 0.88 3.95 -12.53
N LEU A 155 0.56 2.80 -11.92
CA LEU A 155 -0.04 1.65 -12.61
C LEU A 155 -1.40 1.97 -13.26
N ARG A 156 -2.15 2.93 -12.70
CA ARG A 156 -3.46 3.37 -13.20
C ARG A 156 -3.37 4.43 -14.31
N GLY A 157 -2.16 4.73 -14.80
CA GLY A 157 -1.94 5.68 -15.89
C GLY A 157 -1.43 7.05 -15.43
N GLY A 158 -0.96 7.16 -14.18
CA GLY A 158 -0.24 8.33 -13.72
C GLY A 158 1.08 8.55 -14.46
N GLY A 159 1.57 9.80 -14.50
CA GLY A 159 2.82 10.15 -15.16
C GLY A 159 4.07 9.58 -14.47
N ALA A 160 5.23 9.70 -15.12
CA ALA A 160 6.50 9.19 -14.61
C ALA A 160 6.94 9.81 -13.26
N HIS A 161 6.40 10.98 -12.89
CA HIS A 161 6.69 11.65 -11.63
C HIS A 161 6.38 10.81 -10.39
N TRP A 162 5.43 9.87 -10.49
CA TRP A 162 5.10 8.95 -9.41
C TRP A 162 6.28 8.07 -8.98
N TRP A 163 7.26 7.80 -9.85
CA TRP A 163 8.48 7.08 -9.46
C TRP A 163 9.32 7.84 -8.44
N PHE A 164 9.36 9.19 -8.52
CA PHE A 164 10.02 10.00 -7.50
C PHE A 164 9.28 9.91 -6.17
N VAL A 165 7.94 9.87 -6.20
CA VAL A 165 7.13 9.69 -4.98
C VAL A 165 7.36 8.31 -4.38
N VAL A 166 7.38 7.24 -5.19
CA VAL A 166 7.68 5.87 -4.73
C VAL A 166 9.06 5.82 -4.06
N GLY A 167 10.09 6.35 -4.72
CA GLY A 167 11.46 6.37 -4.19
C GLY A 167 11.58 7.19 -2.90
N ALA A 168 10.98 8.38 -2.86
CA ALA A 168 10.99 9.24 -1.69
C ALA A 168 10.29 8.59 -0.49
N MET A 169 9.09 8.02 -0.69
CA MET A 169 8.35 7.36 0.39
C MET A 169 9.04 6.08 0.85
N ALA A 170 9.59 5.27 -0.07
CA ALA A 170 10.39 4.10 0.30
C ALA A 170 11.65 4.49 1.10
N GLY A 171 12.32 5.59 0.73
CA GLY A 171 13.45 6.15 1.48
C GLY A 171 13.08 6.62 2.88
N LEU A 172 11.96 7.33 3.04
CA LEU A 172 11.44 7.73 4.35
C LEU A 172 11.03 6.51 5.20
N GLY A 173 10.49 5.46 4.57
CA GLY A 173 10.21 4.19 5.22
C GLY A 173 11.48 3.48 5.70
N LEU A 174 12.54 3.46 4.90
CA LEU A 174 13.86 2.94 5.32
C LEU A 174 14.42 3.71 6.51
N LEU A 175 14.24 5.03 6.51
CA LEU A 175 14.64 5.91 7.60
C LEU A 175 13.79 5.74 8.86
N SER A 176 12.68 4.99 8.75
CA SER A 176 11.83 4.59 9.87
C SER A 176 12.22 3.22 10.42
N LYS A 177 12.33 2.22 9.53
CA LYS A 177 12.72 0.86 9.90
C LYS A 177 13.38 0.18 8.69
N TYR A 178 14.54 -0.45 8.93
CA TYR A 178 15.31 -1.11 7.87
C TYR A 178 14.55 -2.26 7.20
N SER A 179 13.49 -2.81 7.84
CA SER A 179 12.61 -3.80 7.22
C SER A 179 11.91 -3.30 5.95
N VAL A 180 11.76 -1.98 5.77
CA VAL A 180 11.21 -1.40 4.54
C VAL A 180 12.12 -1.65 3.33
N LEU A 181 13.38 -2.06 3.53
CA LEU A 181 14.25 -2.52 2.44
C LEU A 181 13.61 -3.66 1.64
N PHE A 182 12.84 -4.53 2.30
CA PHE A 182 12.13 -5.63 1.62
C PHE A 182 11.05 -5.14 0.66
N LEU A 183 10.43 -3.98 0.92
CA LEU A 183 9.51 -3.36 -0.04
C LEU A 183 10.26 -2.98 -1.33
N GLY A 184 11.39 -2.29 -1.19
CA GLY A 184 12.23 -1.90 -2.33
C GLY A 184 12.72 -3.12 -3.12
N ALA A 185 13.23 -4.13 -2.42
CA ALA A 185 13.66 -5.39 -3.04
C ALA A 185 12.49 -6.10 -3.76
N GLY A 186 11.30 -6.10 -3.16
CA GLY A 186 10.08 -6.66 -3.77
C GLY A 186 9.66 -5.94 -5.04
N ILE A 187 9.71 -4.61 -5.07
CA ILE A 187 9.42 -3.81 -6.27
C ILE A 187 10.44 -4.11 -7.37
N CYS A 188 11.73 -4.15 -7.04
CA CYS A 188 12.78 -4.51 -8.00
C CYS A 188 12.60 -5.93 -8.56
N LEU A 189 12.32 -6.91 -7.70
CA LEU A 189 12.08 -8.29 -8.11
C LEU A 189 10.86 -8.40 -9.03
N TRP A 190 9.78 -7.67 -8.71
CA TRP A 190 8.58 -7.60 -9.54
C TRP A 190 8.87 -7.01 -10.92
N LEU A 191 9.67 -5.94 -11.01
CA LEU A 191 10.11 -5.37 -12.29
C LEU A 191 10.95 -6.35 -13.11
N LEU A 192 11.88 -7.06 -12.47
CA LEU A 192 12.71 -8.06 -13.15
C LEU A 192 11.87 -9.25 -13.65
N ALA A 193 10.91 -9.71 -12.86
CA ALA A 193 10.02 -10.80 -13.24
C ALA A 193 9.11 -10.42 -14.42
N THR A 194 8.60 -9.19 -14.44
CA THR A 194 7.78 -8.67 -15.54
C THR A 194 8.60 -8.38 -16.81
N ALA A 195 9.86 -7.96 -16.67
CA ALA A 195 10.76 -7.78 -17.80
C ALA A 195 11.10 -9.11 -18.52
N ARG A 196 11.29 -10.19 -17.75
CA ARG A 196 11.65 -11.53 -18.29
C ARG A 196 10.53 -12.23 -19.04
N THR A 197 9.27 -11.90 -18.77
CA THR A 197 8.12 -12.58 -19.38
C THR A 197 7.74 -12.05 -20.76
N GLY A 198 8.56 -11.18 -21.37
CA GLY A 198 8.31 -10.61 -22.70
C GLY A 198 7.08 -9.69 -22.76
N CYS A 199 6.42 -9.44 -21.64
CA CYS A 199 5.33 -8.49 -21.46
C CYS A 199 5.84 -7.03 -21.35
N THR A 200 6.99 -6.76 -21.95
CA THR A 200 7.68 -5.47 -21.94
C THR A 200 7.07 -4.46 -22.91
N GLY A 201 6.04 -4.84 -23.67
CA GLY A 201 5.40 -3.96 -24.64
C GLY A 201 4.87 -2.65 -24.05
N ASP A 202 4.45 -2.64 -22.78
CA ASP A 202 4.16 -1.42 -22.03
C ASP A 202 3.83 -1.79 -20.57
N VAL A 203 4.77 -1.66 -19.63
CA VAL A 203 4.52 -1.95 -18.20
C VAL A 203 3.36 -1.10 -17.67
N ALA A 204 3.15 0.08 -18.26
CA ALA A 204 1.98 0.91 -18.00
C ALA A 204 0.69 0.31 -18.60
N ALA A 205 0.73 -0.33 -19.79
CA ALA A 205 -0.43 -1.07 -20.30
C ALA A 205 -0.71 -2.35 -19.50
N MET A 206 0.32 -2.99 -18.94
CA MET A 206 0.14 -4.11 -18.02
C MET A 206 -0.56 -3.64 -16.74
N GLY A 207 -0.15 -2.51 -16.17
CA GLY A 207 -0.82 -1.86 -15.04
C GLY A 207 -2.30 -1.52 -15.32
N ARG A 208 -2.59 -1.06 -16.55
CA ARG A 208 -3.96 -0.84 -17.08
C ARG A 208 -4.74 -2.14 -17.33
N ARG A 209 -4.08 -3.25 -17.68
CA ARG A 209 -4.73 -4.56 -17.94
C ARG A 209 -5.03 -5.32 -16.66
N ILE A 210 -4.14 -5.27 -15.67
CA ILE A 210 -4.39 -5.73 -14.30
C ILE A 210 -5.49 -4.87 -13.63
N ALA A 211 -5.77 -3.68 -14.15
CA ALA A 211 -6.86 -2.80 -13.70
C ALA A 211 -8.24 -3.21 -14.13
N GLY A 212 -8.37 -3.51 -15.42
CA GLY A 212 -9.65 -3.76 -16.06
C GLY A 212 -10.14 -5.18 -15.87
N ALA A 213 -9.24 -6.12 -15.59
CA ALA A 213 -9.58 -7.49 -15.29
C ALA A 213 -9.18 -7.78 -13.84
N GLY A 214 -10.14 -8.13 -12.98
CA GLY A 214 -9.88 -8.69 -11.64
C GLY A 214 -9.17 -10.05 -11.65
N ALA A 215 -8.36 -10.31 -12.69
CA ALA A 215 -7.53 -11.47 -12.88
C ALA A 215 -6.19 -11.00 -13.45
N VAL A 216 -5.09 -11.50 -12.87
CA VAL A 216 -3.78 -11.47 -13.52
C VAL A 216 -3.98 -11.96 -14.95
N PRO A 217 -3.61 -11.20 -15.98
CA PRO A 217 -3.79 -11.66 -17.35
C PRO A 217 -3.03 -12.98 -17.47
N ALA A 218 -3.75 -14.07 -17.76
CA ALA A 218 -3.12 -15.21 -18.41
C ALA A 218 -2.52 -14.63 -19.68
N CYS A 219 -1.19 -14.52 -19.71
CA CYS A 219 -0.43 -13.98 -20.82
C CYS A 219 -0.98 -14.63 -22.10
N GLY A 220 -1.71 -13.84 -22.88
CA GLY A 220 -2.42 -14.34 -24.05
C GLY A 220 -1.40 -14.90 -25.02
N ARG A 221 -1.53 -16.21 -25.31
CA ARG A 221 -0.75 -16.98 -26.28
C ARG A 221 0.75 -16.68 -26.23
N LEU A 222 1.45 -17.43 -25.37
CA LEU A 222 2.81 -17.83 -25.65
C LEU A 222 2.83 -18.49 -27.04
N GLU A 223 3.23 -17.76 -28.06
CA GLU A 223 3.92 -18.36 -29.20
C GLU A 223 5.20 -18.97 -28.60
N CYS A 224 5.16 -20.29 -28.31
CA CYS A 224 6.31 -21.01 -27.80
C CYS A 224 7.44 -20.84 -28.83
N ASP A 225 8.53 -20.20 -28.41
CA ASP A 225 9.81 -20.27 -29.13
C ASP A 225 10.18 -21.76 -29.31
N PRO A 226 10.37 -22.24 -30.55
CA PRO A 226 10.68 -23.65 -30.83
C PRO A 226 11.97 -24.15 -30.17
N ARG A 227 12.80 -23.28 -29.58
CA ARG A 227 14.04 -23.67 -28.89
C ARG A 227 13.85 -24.17 -27.44
N LEU A 228 12.67 -24.03 -26.84
CA LEU A 228 12.40 -24.35 -25.42
C LEU A 228 11.45 -25.55 -25.21
N GLY A 229 11.49 -26.52 -26.13
CA GLY A 229 10.51 -27.60 -26.30
C GLY A 229 10.17 -28.48 -25.08
N VAL A 230 11.04 -28.54 -24.05
CA VAL A 230 10.81 -29.43 -22.89
C VAL A 230 9.99 -28.75 -21.78
N VAL A 231 10.05 -27.41 -21.66
CA VAL A 231 9.34 -26.67 -20.60
C VAL A 231 7.87 -26.41 -20.97
N CYS A 232 7.55 -26.26 -22.27
CA CYS A 232 6.15 -26.08 -22.73
C CYS A 232 5.27 -27.33 -22.49
N GLN A 233 5.82 -28.55 -22.38
CA GLN A 233 5.03 -29.76 -22.10
C GLN A 233 4.61 -29.90 -20.63
N ALA A 234 5.48 -29.53 -19.69
CA ALA A 234 5.18 -29.60 -18.26
C ALA A 234 4.02 -28.65 -17.87
N VAL A 235 3.97 -27.47 -18.47
CA VAL A 235 2.89 -26.49 -18.25
C VAL A 235 1.57 -26.91 -18.90
N ARG A 236 1.60 -27.59 -20.06
CA ARG A 236 0.38 -28.17 -20.67
C ARG A 236 -0.20 -29.32 -19.83
N ALA A 237 0.65 -30.17 -19.26
CA ALA A 237 0.21 -31.28 -18.42
C ALA A 237 -0.40 -30.82 -17.08
N ALA A 238 0.08 -29.70 -16.52
CA ALA A 238 -0.50 -29.11 -15.32
C ALA A 238 -1.87 -28.45 -15.57
N GLY A 239 -2.08 -27.87 -16.76
CA GLY A 239 -3.34 -27.22 -17.15
C GLY A 239 -4.48 -28.17 -17.54
N SER A 240 -4.20 -29.41 -17.93
CA SER A 240 -5.24 -30.40 -18.31
C SER A 240 -5.86 -31.10 -17.09
N ARG A 241 -5.16 -31.21 -15.96
CA ARG A 241 -5.71 -31.78 -14.72
C ARG A 241 -6.70 -30.85 -13.98
N ALA A 242 -6.71 -29.56 -14.30
CA ALA A 242 -7.61 -28.58 -13.69
C ALA A 242 -8.98 -28.44 -14.42
N ARG A 243 -9.24 -29.25 -15.47
CA ARG A 243 -10.54 -29.29 -16.18
C ARG A 243 -11.22 -30.66 -16.06
N GLY A 244 -11.26 -31.20 -14.86
CA GLY A 244 -12.15 -32.31 -14.54
C GLY A 244 -13.52 -31.78 -14.14
N ASP A 245 -14.48 -31.82 -15.06
CA ASP A 245 -15.94 -31.92 -14.84
C ASP A 245 -16.50 -32.57 -16.11
N VAL A 246 -16.83 -33.87 -16.13
CA VAL A 246 -18.04 -34.54 -15.61
C VAL A 246 -19.33 -34.06 -16.31
N THR A 247 -20.09 -35.05 -16.83
CA THR A 247 -21.43 -35.04 -17.47
C THR A 247 -21.46 -34.86 -19.01
N LEU A 248 -22.19 -35.63 -19.82
CA LEU A 248 -23.38 -36.49 -19.61
C LEU A 248 -23.41 -37.66 -20.63
N SER A 249 -23.73 -38.86 -20.16
CA SER A 249 -24.29 -39.93 -20.99
C SER A 249 -25.77 -39.67 -21.24
N ARG A 250 -26.20 -39.73 -22.50
CA ARG A 250 -27.49 -40.27 -22.92
C ARG A 250 -27.29 -40.98 -24.25
#